data_AF-C4J3N8-F1
#
_entry.id   AF-C4J3N8-F1
#
_cell.length_a   1.000
_cell.length_b   1.000
_cell.length_c   1.000
_cell.angle_alpha   90.00
_cell.angle_beta   90.00
_cell.angle_gamma   90.00
#
_symmetry.space_group_name_H-M   'P 1'
#
loop_
_entity.id
_entity.type
_entity.pdbx_description
1 polymer ?
#
loop_
_entity_poly.entity_id
_entity_poly.type
_entity_poly.pdbx_seq_one_letter_code
_entity_poly.pdbx_strand_id
1 'polypeptide(L)'
;MSTEDEKLLKEAKKLPWDERLQHKNWKVRNDANIDLAALCDSITDPKDARLREFGPLFKKTVADSNAPVQEKALDALLAFQRAADADASRYAKEVCDAIVAKCLTGRPKTVEKAQAAFLLWVELEAAEVFLESMEKAVKNKVAKAVVPAIDVMFQALSEFGTKVVPPKKILKMLPELFDHPDQNVRASSKGLTLELCRWIGKDPVKSILFEKMRDTMKKELEAELANVSGFAKPTRKIRSEQEKELEEEAVPETSGANTSEEAVADAPVEIDEYDLVDPVDILTPLEKSGFWDGVKATKWSERRDAVAELTKLASAKKLLLVIFMKFAGH
;
A
#
# COMPACT_ATOMS: atom_id res chain seq x y z
N MET A 1 15.92 -19.72 33.24
CA MET A 1 16.11 -20.84 32.29
C MET A 1 16.72 -22.00 33.07
N SER A 2 16.50 -23.25 32.65
CA SER A 2 17.23 -24.38 33.25
C SER A 2 18.65 -24.45 32.67
N THR A 3 19.57 -25.09 33.38
CA THR A 3 20.95 -25.34 32.89
C THR A 3 20.94 -26.14 31.58
N GLU A 4 19.93 -26.99 31.37
CA GLU A 4 19.72 -27.75 30.13
C GLU A 4 19.30 -26.85 28.96
N ASP A 5 18.43 -25.86 29.20
CA ASP A 5 18.05 -24.87 28.18
C ASP A 5 19.27 -24.06 27.73
N GLU A 6 20.10 -23.62 28.67
CA GLU A 6 21.31 -22.84 28.36
C GLU A 6 22.32 -23.64 27.53
N LYS A 7 22.51 -24.92 27.87
CA LYS A 7 23.37 -25.82 27.08
C LYS A 7 22.81 -26.01 25.67
N LEU A 8 21.51 -26.23 25.54
CA LEU A 8 20.86 -26.39 24.23
C LEU A 8 21.01 -25.14 23.36
N LEU A 9 20.75 -23.94 23.91
CA LEU A 9 20.90 -22.70 23.17
C LEU A 9 22.35 -22.49 22.71
N LYS A 10 23.32 -22.79 23.58
CA LYS A 10 24.76 -22.69 23.24
C LYS A 10 25.16 -23.66 22.12
N GLU A 11 24.65 -24.88 22.12
CA GLU A 11 24.91 -25.86 21.06
C GLU A 11 24.24 -25.43 19.74
N ALA A 12 23.00 -24.93 19.81
CA ALA A 12 22.25 -24.49 18.63
C ALA A 12 22.89 -23.31 17.90
N LYS A 13 23.69 -22.47 18.57
CA LYS A 13 24.44 -21.37 17.93
C LYS A 13 25.46 -21.83 16.88
N LYS A 14 25.80 -23.13 16.85
CA LYS A 14 26.70 -23.72 15.84
C LYS A 14 25.98 -24.11 14.55
N LEU A 15 24.65 -24.17 14.58
CA LEU A 15 23.83 -24.55 13.42
C LEU A 15 23.68 -23.35 12.46
N PRO A 16 23.51 -23.59 11.15
CA PRO A 16 23.20 -22.53 10.20
C PRO A 16 21.83 -21.90 10.46
N TRP A 17 21.58 -20.73 9.88
CA TRP A 17 20.39 -19.91 10.16
C TRP A 17 19.08 -20.65 9.90
N ASP A 18 18.98 -21.37 8.79
CA ASP A 18 17.79 -22.11 8.38
C ASP A 18 17.43 -23.20 9.40
N GLU A 19 18.43 -23.93 9.90
CA GLU A 19 18.24 -24.95 10.94
C GLU A 19 17.85 -24.33 12.29
N ARG A 20 18.50 -23.22 12.69
CA ARG A 20 18.18 -22.53 13.96
C ARG A 20 16.77 -21.95 13.94
N LEU A 21 16.40 -21.26 12.86
CA LEU A 21 15.12 -20.57 12.70
C LEU A 21 13.96 -21.53 12.44
N GLN A 22 14.21 -22.78 12.06
CA GLN A 22 13.20 -23.84 11.89
C GLN A 22 13.35 -24.96 12.94
N HIS A 23 14.15 -24.75 13.98
CA HIS A 23 14.42 -25.77 14.98
C HIS A 23 13.14 -26.22 15.72
N LYS A 24 13.06 -27.51 16.06
CA LYS A 24 11.90 -28.10 16.75
C LYS A 24 11.61 -27.42 18.11
N ASN A 25 12.65 -26.98 18.82
CA ASN A 25 12.50 -26.25 20.08
C ASN A 25 12.29 -24.75 19.82
N TRP A 26 11.14 -24.22 20.23
CA TRP A 26 10.76 -22.82 20.05
C TRP A 26 11.73 -21.84 20.73
N LYS A 27 12.38 -22.23 21.84
CA LYS A 27 13.38 -21.38 22.51
C LYS A 27 14.59 -21.13 21.62
N VAL A 28 15.02 -22.13 20.85
CA VAL A 28 16.11 -22.01 19.87
C VAL A 28 15.70 -21.06 18.74
N ARG A 29 14.48 -21.20 18.22
CA ARG A 29 13.96 -20.28 17.19
C ARG A 29 13.84 -18.85 17.71
N ASN A 30 13.39 -18.68 18.95
CA ASN A 30 13.29 -17.38 19.60
C ASN A 30 14.67 -16.72 19.73
N ASP A 31 15.66 -17.46 20.25
CA ASP A 31 17.05 -17.01 20.38
C ASP A 31 17.67 -16.68 19.01
N ALA A 32 17.40 -17.49 17.99
CA ALA A 32 17.86 -17.23 16.63
C ALA A 32 17.32 -15.93 16.04
N ASN A 33 16.05 -15.59 16.28
CA ASN A 33 15.51 -14.30 15.85
C ASN A 33 16.11 -13.11 16.63
N ILE A 34 16.44 -13.29 17.92
CA ILE A 34 17.15 -12.26 18.70
C ILE A 34 18.56 -12.03 18.14
N ASP A 35 19.29 -13.11 17.89
CA ASP A 35 20.64 -13.03 17.31
C ASP A 35 20.60 -12.43 15.89
N LEU A 36 19.59 -12.78 15.08
CA LEU A 36 19.42 -12.23 13.73
C LEU A 36 19.12 -10.73 13.77
N ALA A 37 18.24 -10.28 14.67
CA ALA A 37 17.96 -8.86 14.86
C ALA A 37 19.24 -8.08 15.23
N ALA A 38 19.99 -8.58 16.22
CA ALA A 38 21.24 -7.95 16.65
C ALA A 38 22.30 -7.91 15.54
N LEU A 39 22.35 -8.94 14.69
CA LEU A 39 23.24 -8.96 13.54
C LEU A 39 22.84 -7.92 12.49
N CYS A 40 21.54 -7.81 12.16
CA CYS A 40 21.03 -6.77 11.27
C CYS A 40 21.30 -5.36 11.83
N ASP A 41 21.08 -5.12 13.12
CA ASP A 41 21.35 -3.83 13.76
C ASP A 41 22.84 -3.45 13.76
N SER A 42 23.74 -4.44 13.63
CA SER A 42 25.19 -4.20 13.52
C SER A 42 25.66 -3.89 12.09
N ILE A 43 24.81 -4.10 11.08
CA ILE A 43 25.15 -3.83 9.67
C ILE A 43 24.98 -2.34 9.41
N THR A 44 26.05 -1.71 8.95
CA THR A 44 26.08 -0.27 8.59
C THR A 44 26.10 -0.04 7.09
N ASP A 45 26.58 -1.01 6.31
CA ASP A 45 26.52 -0.98 4.85
C ASP A 45 25.22 -1.64 4.37
N PRO A 46 24.29 -0.88 3.75
CA PRO A 46 23.03 -1.43 3.27
C PRO A 46 23.18 -2.41 2.09
N LYS A 47 24.36 -2.49 1.48
CA LYS A 47 24.71 -3.44 0.41
C LYS A 47 25.48 -4.66 0.92
N ASP A 48 25.60 -4.83 2.24
CA ASP A 48 26.26 -5.99 2.84
C ASP A 48 25.65 -7.30 2.33
N ALA A 49 26.50 -8.19 1.82
CA ALA A 49 26.07 -9.45 1.20
C ALA A 49 25.25 -10.34 2.15
N ARG A 50 25.44 -10.22 3.47
CA ARG A 50 24.70 -10.97 4.48
C ARG A 50 23.20 -10.66 4.45
N LEU A 51 22.81 -9.43 4.11
CA LEU A 51 21.40 -9.06 4.00
C LEU A 51 20.67 -9.90 2.94
N ARG A 52 21.36 -10.25 1.84
CA ARG A 52 20.81 -11.13 0.80
C ARG A 52 20.62 -12.56 1.28
N GLU A 53 21.45 -13.03 2.22
CA GLU A 53 21.29 -14.34 2.86
C GLU A 53 20.10 -14.34 3.84
N PHE A 54 19.82 -13.20 4.48
CA PHE A 54 18.76 -13.11 5.49
C PHE A 54 17.36 -12.93 4.90
N GLY A 55 17.22 -12.15 3.82
CA GLY A 55 15.93 -11.81 3.22
C GLY A 55 14.97 -13.00 3.00
N PRO A 56 15.41 -14.10 2.37
CA PRO A 56 14.56 -15.28 2.14
C PRO A 56 14.05 -15.98 3.41
N LEU A 57 14.73 -15.80 4.55
CA LEU A 57 14.38 -16.47 5.81
C LEU A 57 13.05 -15.95 6.37
N PHE A 58 12.73 -14.67 6.12
CA PHE A 58 11.61 -13.98 6.78
C PHE A 58 10.24 -14.54 6.43
N LYS A 59 10.05 -15.08 5.21
CA LYS A 59 8.79 -15.72 4.82
C LYS A 59 8.33 -16.79 5.82
N LYS A 60 9.27 -17.60 6.31
CA LYS A 60 8.99 -18.69 7.26
C LYS A 60 8.97 -18.20 8.71
N THR A 61 9.87 -17.29 9.09
CA THR A 61 10.01 -16.89 10.50
C THR A 61 8.84 -16.03 10.99
N VAL A 62 8.33 -15.10 10.18
CA VAL A 62 7.15 -14.28 10.57
C VAL A 62 5.85 -15.10 10.61
N ALA A 63 5.86 -16.30 10.00
CA ALA A 63 4.77 -17.25 10.02
C ALA A 63 4.85 -18.27 11.18
N ASP A 64 5.76 -18.10 12.15
CA ASP A 64 5.91 -19.00 13.28
C ASP A 64 4.59 -19.15 14.07
N SER A 65 4.28 -20.37 14.48
CA SER A 65 3.07 -20.68 15.24
C SER A 65 3.17 -20.31 16.72
N ASN A 66 4.38 -20.08 17.24
CA ASN A 66 4.61 -19.67 18.62
C ASN A 66 4.64 -18.14 18.72
N ALA A 67 3.66 -17.56 19.43
CA ALA A 67 3.49 -16.11 19.49
C ALA A 67 4.75 -15.33 19.98
N PRO A 68 5.45 -15.74 21.05
CA PRO A 68 6.75 -15.14 21.41
C PRO A 68 7.80 -15.16 20.28
N VAL A 69 7.95 -16.29 19.59
CA VAL A 69 8.90 -16.43 18.48
C VAL A 69 8.49 -15.52 17.32
N GLN A 70 7.21 -15.52 16.96
CA GLN A 70 6.67 -14.68 15.88
C GLN A 70 6.91 -13.19 16.16
N GLU A 71 6.70 -12.75 17.39
CA GLU A 71 6.96 -11.37 17.79
C GLU A 71 8.44 -11.01 17.66
N LYS A 72 9.34 -11.95 17.97
CA LYS A 72 10.79 -11.78 17.78
C LYS A 72 11.23 -11.87 16.32
N ALA A 73 10.55 -12.66 15.49
CA ALA A 73 10.77 -12.68 14.05
C ALA A 73 10.42 -11.34 13.40
N LEU A 74 9.36 -10.67 13.88
CA LEU A 74 9.04 -9.32 13.46
C LEU A 74 10.09 -8.30 13.93
N ASP A 75 10.62 -8.42 15.15
CA ASP A 75 11.76 -7.57 15.60
C ASP A 75 12.96 -7.71 14.64
N ALA A 76 13.31 -8.94 14.27
CA ALA A 76 14.39 -9.22 13.33
C ALA A 76 14.10 -8.69 11.92
N LEU A 77 12.84 -8.76 11.46
CA LEU A 77 12.43 -8.21 10.18
C LEU A 77 12.58 -6.69 10.16
N LEU A 78 12.14 -6.01 11.21
CA LEU A 78 12.27 -4.56 11.33
C LEU A 78 13.75 -4.13 11.32
N ALA A 79 14.62 -4.86 12.02
CA ALA A 79 16.07 -4.63 11.99
C ALA A 79 16.65 -4.83 10.57
N PHE A 80 16.29 -5.92 9.91
CA PHE A 80 16.69 -6.21 8.53
C PHE A 80 16.28 -5.09 7.56
N GLN A 81 15.01 -4.68 7.61
CA GLN A 81 14.47 -3.65 6.72
C GLN A 81 15.13 -2.29 6.95
N ARG A 82 15.47 -1.96 8.20
CA ARG A 82 16.21 -0.72 8.53
C ARG A 82 17.63 -0.75 8.00
N ALA A 83 18.30 -1.91 8.03
CA ALA A 83 19.66 -2.06 7.56
C ALA A 83 19.77 -2.12 6.03
N ALA A 84 18.77 -2.67 5.31
CA ALA A 84 18.88 -2.92 3.88
C ALA A 84 18.52 -1.73 2.97
N ASP A 85 19.03 -1.71 1.75
CA ASP A 85 18.58 -0.81 0.68
C ASP A 85 17.31 -1.34 -0.02
N ALA A 86 16.84 -0.59 -1.04
CA ALA A 86 15.66 -0.94 -1.82
C ALA A 86 15.77 -2.29 -2.55
N ASP A 87 16.96 -2.91 -2.66
CA ASP A 87 17.14 -4.26 -3.23
C ASP A 87 16.34 -5.31 -2.45
N ALA A 88 16.10 -5.07 -1.16
CA ALA A 88 15.32 -5.94 -0.28
C ALA A 88 13.84 -6.06 -0.69
N SER A 89 13.30 -5.11 -1.47
CA SER A 89 11.91 -5.12 -1.96
C SER A 89 11.55 -6.41 -2.72
N ARG A 90 12.54 -7.09 -3.32
CA ARG A 90 12.37 -8.40 -3.97
C ARG A 90 11.76 -9.48 -3.06
N TYR A 91 11.97 -9.37 -1.74
CA TYR A 91 11.44 -10.32 -0.76
C TYR A 91 10.06 -9.90 -0.22
N ALA A 92 9.64 -8.65 -0.47
CA ALA A 92 8.45 -8.06 0.14
C ALA A 92 7.20 -8.90 -0.11
N LYS A 93 7.01 -9.44 -1.32
CA LYS A 93 5.77 -10.17 -1.68
C LYS A 93 5.51 -11.35 -0.78
N GLU A 94 6.51 -12.21 -0.60
CA GLU A 94 6.36 -13.42 0.20
C GLU A 94 6.25 -13.12 1.70
N VAL A 95 6.96 -12.09 2.17
CA VAL A 95 6.94 -11.68 3.57
C VAL A 95 5.62 -10.98 3.92
N CYS A 96 5.15 -10.04 3.10
CA CYS A 96 3.87 -9.36 3.28
C CYS A 96 2.71 -10.36 3.28
N ASP A 97 2.69 -11.32 2.36
CA ASP A 97 1.66 -12.36 2.34
C ASP A 97 1.67 -13.22 3.62
N ALA A 98 2.86 -13.54 4.15
CA ALA A 98 2.99 -14.24 5.43
C ALA A 98 2.48 -13.39 6.61
N ILE A 99 2.78 -12.09 6.65
CA ILE A 99 2.31 -11.16 7.68
C ILE A 99 0.78 -11.03 7.65
N VAL A 100 0.19 -10.85 6.46
CA VAL A 100 -1.28 -10.79 6.30
C VAL A 100 -1.93 -12.07 6.82
N ALA A 101 -1.35 -13.22 6.49
CA ALA A 101 -1.90 -14.52 6.89
C ALA A 101 -1.77 -14.82 8.38
N LYS A 102 -0.71 -14.34 9.05
CA LYS A 102 -0.32 -14.84 10.39
C LYS A 102 -0.16 -13.78 11.48
N CYS A 103 0.02 -12.51 11.15
CA CYS A 103 0.39 -11.49 12.14
C CYS A 103 -0.75 -10.49 12.44
N LEU A 104 -1.59 -10.17 11.46
CA LEU A 104 -2.65 -9.15 11.62
C LEU A 104 -3.73 -9.52 12.66
N THR A 105 -3.89 -10.79 12.98
CA THR A 105 -4.81 -11.27 14.03
C THR A 105 -4.11 -11.55 15.37
N GLY A 106 -2.82 -11.23 15.47
CA GLY A 106 -1.95 -11.52 16.61
C GLY A 106 -2.29 -10.74 17.88
N ARG A 107 -1.31 -10.66 18.79
CA ARG A 107 -1.37 -9.79 19.97
C ARG A 107 -1.16 -8.34 19.55
N PRO A 108 -1.60 -7.33 20.33
CA PRO A 108 -1.43 -5.92 19.98
C PRO A 108 0.00 -5.56 19.52
N LYS A 109 1.03 -5.98 20.26
CA LYS A 109 2.43 -5.76 19.89
C LYS A 109 2.86 -6.46 18.59
N THR A 110 2.31 -7.65 18.31
CA THR A 110 2.56 -8.35 17.05
C THR A 110 1.97 -7.58 15.87
N VAL A 111 0.75 -7.06 16.05
CA VAL A 111 0.06 -6.26 15.03
C VAL A 111 0.80 -4.94 14.79
N GLU A 112 1.18 -4.23 15.85
CA GLU A 112 1.96 -2.99 15.78
C GLU A 112 3.27 -3.19 14.99
N LYS A 113 4.02 -4.25 15.28
CA LYS A 113 5.25 -4.57 14.55
C LYS A 113 4.98 -4.98 13.09
N ALA A 114 3.88 -5.68 12.82
CA ALA A 114 3.47 -6.01 11.46
C ALA A 114 3.15 -4.74 10.65
N GLN A 115 2.44 -3.78 11.24
CA GLN A 115 2.15 -2.49 10.62
C GLN A 115 3.44 -1.69 10.36
N ALA A 116 4.34 -1.63 11.35
CA ALA A 116 5.66 -1.02 11.17
C ALA A 116 6.47 -1.67 10.04
N ALA A 117 6.40 -3.00 9.90
CA ALA A 117 7.07 -3.72 8.83
C ALA A 117 6.48 -3.38 7.45
N PHE A 118 5.16 -3.21 7.32
CA PHE A 118 4.54 -2.74 6.09
C PHE A 118 4.99 -1.32 5.72
N LEU A 119 5.05 -0.40 6.68
CA LEU A 119 5.54 0.96 6.42
C LEU A 119 7.01 0.97 5.98
N LEU A 120 7.85 0.11 6.57
CA LEU A 120 9.23 -0.05 6.10
C LEU A 120 9.31 -0.67 4.70
N TRP A 121 8.38 -1.55 4.32
CA TRP A 121 8.31 -2.02 2.93
C TRP A 121 7.96 -0.89 1.96
N VAL A 122 7.07 0.03 2.35
CA VAL A 122 6.77 1.24 1.55
C VAL A 122 8.01 2.12 1.42
N GLU A 123 8.77 2.32 2.51
CA GLU A 123 10.03 3.07 2.49
C GLU A 123 11.08 2.43 1.57
N LEU A 124 11.13 1.10 1.52
CA LEU A 124 11.96 0.30 0.61
C LEU A 124 11.35 0.15 -0.79
N GLU A 125 10.51 1.09 -1.21
CA GLU A 125 9.92 1.17 -2.56
C GLU A 125 9.01 -0.01 -2.95
N ALA A 126 8.57 -0.82 -1.99
CA ALA A 126 7.65 -1.93 -2.21
C ALA A 126 6.17 -1.53 -2.01
N ALA A 127 5.81 -0.28 -2.33
CA ALA A 127 4.47 0.26 -2.11
C ALA A 127 3.36 -0.49 -2.88
N GLU A 128 3.63 -0.91 -4.12
CA GLU A 128 2.66 -1.69 -4.92
C GLU A 128 2.42 -3.07 -4.28
N VAL A 129 3.49 -3.73 -3.82
CA VAL A 129 3.39 -5.03 -3.13
C VAL A 129 2.63 -4.88 -1.81
N PHE A 130 2.89 -3.82 -1.06
CA PHE A 130 2.14 -3.48 0.15
C PHE A 130 0.64 -3.37 -0.15
N LEU A 131 0.25 -2.59 -1.17
CA LEU A 131 -1.15 -2.39 -1.53
C LEU A 131 -1.83 -3.67 -2.04
N GLU A 132 -1.12 -4.52 -2.80
CA GLU A 132 -1.61 -5.85 -3.19
C GLU A 132 -1.89 -6.73 -1.96
N SER A 133 -1.00 -6.71 -0.96
CA SER A 133 -1.20 -7.44 0.29
C SER A 133 -2.34 -6.85 1.13
N MET A 134 -2.52 -5.53 1.14
CA MET A 134 -3.68 -4.90 1.79
C MET A 134 -5.00 -5.30 1.12
N GLU A 135 -5.04 -5.40 -0.21
CA GLU A 135 -6.22 -5.89 -0.93
C GLU A 135 -6.60 -7.32 -0.53
N LYS A 136 -5.60 -8.18 -0.23
CA LYS A 136 -5.85 -9.51 0.34
C LYS A 136 -6.34 -9.43 1.79
N ALA A 137 -5.79 -8.52 2.58
CA ALA A 137 -6.10 -8.38 4.00
C ALA A 137 -7.53 -7.88 4.24
N VAL A 138 -8.01 -6.92 3.45
CA VAL A 138 -9.37 -6.34 3.59
C VAL A 138 -10.48 -7.34 3.26
N LYS A 139 -10.20 -8.34 2.40
CA LYS A 139 -11.12 -9.43 2.06
C LYS A 139 -11.22 -10.50 3.16
N ASN A 140 -10.47 -10.36 4.26
CA ASN A 140 -10.57 -11.27 5.39
C ASN A 140 -11.93 -11.10 6.08
N LYS A 141 -12.60 -12.21 6.41
CA LYS A 141 -13.90 -12.19 7.10
C LYS A 141 -13.81 -11.70 8.55
N VAL A 142 -12.61 -11.65 9.12
CA VAL A 142 -12.37 -11.33 10.52
C VAL A 142 -11.98 -9.86 10.65
N ALA A 143 -12.85 -9.05 11.26
CA ALA A 143 -12.59 -7.63 11.53
C ALA A 143 -11.25 -7.36 12.23
N LYS A 144 -10.83 -8.28 13.12
CA LYS A 144 -9.53 -8.23 13.81
C LYS A 144 -8.33 -8.19 12.87
N ALA A 145 -8.45 -8.73 11.66
CA ALA A 145 -7.42 -8.63 10.61
C ALA A 145 -7.59 -7.37 9.74
N VAL A 146 -8.84 -7.01 9.45
CA VAL A 146 -9.20 -5.95 8.51
C VAL A 146 -8.90 -4.57 9.09
N VAL A 147 -9.22 -4.31 10.37
CA VAL A 147 -8.99 -2.99 11.00
C VAL A 147 -7.51 -2.60 10.95
N PRO A 148 -6.56 -3.45 11.39
CA PRO A 148 -5.13 -3.11 11.29
C PRO A 148 -4.63 -2.89 9.85
N ALA A 149 -5.23 -3.56 8.86
CA ALA A 149 -4.90 -3.35 7.45
C ALA A 149 -5.34 -1.95 6.97
N ILE A 150 -6.53 -1.50 7.39
CA ILE A 150 -7.02 -0.15 7.11
C ILE A 150 -6.14 0.89 7.80
N ASP A 151 -5.81 0.65 9.07
CA ASP A 151 -5.01 1.57 9.88
C ASP A 151 -3.60 1.78 9.28
N VAL A 152 -2.98 0.72 8.73
CA VAL A 152 -1.67 0.87 8.07
C VAL A 152 -1.76 1.50 6.68
N MET A 153 -2.87 1.30 5.95
CA MET A 153 -3.12 2.08 4.72
C MET A 153 -3.28 3.58 5.01
N PHE A 154 -3.96 3.91 6.12
CA PHE A 154 -4.08 5.29 6.60
C PHE A 154 -2.69 5.86 6.91
N GLN A 155 -1.90 5.16 7.73
CA GLN A 155 -0.55 5.59 8.08
C GLN A 155 0.35 5.75 6.85
N ALA A 156 0.33 4.80 5.92
CA ALA A 156 1.13 4.87 4.71
C ALA A 156 0.75 6.10 3.86
N LEU A 157 -0.54 6.36 3.69
CA LEU A 157 -1.01 7.54 2.96
C LEU A 157 -0.63 8.84 3.68
N SER A 158 -0.80 8.90 5.00
CA SER A 158 -0.43 10.08 5.80
C SER A 158 1.07 10.36 5.82
N GLU A 159 1.90 9.33 5.89
CA GLU A 159 3.35 9.46 6.01
C GLU A 159 4.01 9.73 4.65
N PHE A 160 3.68 8.95 3.62
CA PHE A 160 4.38 8.98 2.33
C PHE A 160 3.64 9.76 1.24
N GLY A 161 2.34 9.99 1.41
CA GLY A 161 1.52 10.72 0.45
C GLY A 161 1.20 9.98 -0.84
N THR A 162 0.54 10.69 -1.74
CA THR A 162 -0.12 10.12 -2.93
C THR A 162 0.82 9.75 -4.07
N LYS A 163 2.02 10.32 -4.09
CA LYS A 163 3.06 9.97 -5.07
C LYS A 163 3.58 8.54 -4.85
N VAL A 164 3.77 8.17 -3.58
CA VAL A 164 4.28 6.85 -3.18
C VAL A 164 3.14 5.85 -2.98
N VAL A 165 2.00 6.30 -2.44
CA VAL A 165 0.82 5.47 -2.17
C VAL A 165 -0.33 5.89 -3.09
N PRO A 166 -0.51 5.23 -4.25
CA PRO A 166 -1.52 5.62 -5.24
C PRO A 166 -2.95 5.61 -4.68
N PRO A 167 -3.63 6.77 -4.59
CA PRO A 167 -4.98 6.88 -4.03
C PRO A 167 -5.99 5.98 -4.71
N LYS A 168 -5.82 5.77 -6.02
CA LYS A 168 -6.69 4.95 -6.86
C LYS A 168 -6.79 3.50 -6.38
N LYS A 169 -5.72 2.93 -5.83
CA LYS A 169 -5.73 1.56 -5.29
C LYS A 169 -6.59 1.50 -4.03
N ILE A 170 -6.45 2.47 -3.13
CA ILE A 170 -7.23 2.56 -1.89
C ILE A 170 -8.72 2.81 -2.19
N LEU A 171 -9.03 3.73 -3.11
CA LEU A 171 -10.40 4.04 -3.54
C LEU A 171 -11.16 2.81 -4.07
N LYS A 172 -10.46 1.83 -4.67
CA LYS A 172 -11.07 0.58 -5.15
C LYS A 172 -11.46 -0.38 -4.01
N MET A 173 -10.74 -0.37 -2.90
CA MET A 173 -10.97 -1.23 -1.73
C MET A 173 -12.05 -0.68 -0.79
N LEU A 174 -12.24 0.64 -0.73
CA LEU A 174 -13.16 1.26 0.22
C LEU A 174 -14.63 0.81 0.15
N PRO A 175 -15.25 0.60 -1.04
CA PRO A 175 -16.65 0.21 -1.12
C PRO A 175 -17.00 -1.07 -0.36
N GLU A 176 -16.17 -2.11 -0.44
CA GLU A 176 -16.42 -3.36 0.31
C GLU A 176 -16.28 -3.17 1.83
N LEU A 177 -15.44 -2.25 2.26
CA LEU A 177 -15.22 -1.97 3.67
C LEU A 177 -16.38 -1.18 4.31
N PHE A 178 -17.05 -0.31 3.54
CA PHE A 178 -18.23 0.44 3.98
C PHE A 178 -19.44 -0.45 4.30
N ASP A 179 -19.54 -1.56 3.59
CA ASP A 179 -20.60 -2.56 3.76
C ASP A 179 -20.19 -3.72 4.67
N HIS A 180 -18.98 -3.67 5.24
CA HIS A 180 -18.52 -4.68 6.19
C HIS A 180 -19.44 -4.74 7.43
N PRO A 181 -19.80 -5.93 7.96
CA PRO A 181 -20.75 -6.06 9.07
C PRO A 181 -20.24 -5.47 10.40
N ASP A 182 -18.93 -5.50 10.63
CA ASP A 182 -18.29 -4.96 11.83
C ASP A 182 -18.23 -3.43 11.82
N GLN A 183 -18.62 -2.81 12.94
CA GLN A 183 -18.65 -1.34 13.07
C GLN A 183 -17.27 -0.69 13.06
N ASN A 184 -16.24 -1.37 13.60
CA ASN A 184 -14.90 -0.81 13.71
C ASN A 184 -14.25 -0.76 12.32
N VAL A 185 -14.50 -1.78 11.48
CA VAL A 185 -14.06 -1.76 10.07
C VAL A 185 -14.63 -0.54 9.35
N ARG A 186 -15.93 -0.27 9.52
CA ARG A 186 -16.58 0.90 8.91
C ARG A 186 -16.03 2.22 9.45
N ALA A 187 -15.81 2.31 10.76
CA ALA A 187 -15.24 3.49 11.40
C ALA A 187 -13.81 3.78 10.91
N SER A 188 -12.92 2.78 10.86
CA SER A 188 -11.57 2.92 10.30
C SER A 188 -11.62 3.32 8.82
N SER A 189 -12.54 2.75 8.04
CA SER A 189 -12.70 3.07 6.60
C SER A 189 -13.14 4.51 6.37
N LYS A 190 -14.00 5.03 7.26
CA LYS A 190 -14.35 6.46 7.27
C LYS A 190 -13.11 7.32 7.52
N GLY A 191 -12.28 6.95 8.50
CA GLY A 191 -11.00 7.62 8.77
C GLY A 191 -10.07 7.65 7.55
N LEU A 192 -9.90 6.51 6.88
CA LEU A 192 -9.12 6.42 5.63
C LEU A 192 -9.70 7.27 4.50
N THR A 193 -11.02 7.38 4.43
CA THR A 193 -11.70 8.23 3.44
C THR A 193 -11.45 9.72 3.70
N LEU A 194 -11.45 10.15 4.96
CA LEU A 194 -11.10 11.52 5.33
C LEU A 194 -9.66 11.85 4.98
N GLU A 195 -8.74 10.91 5.20
CA GLU A 195 -7.34 11.10 4.84
C GLU A 195 -7.19 11.25 3.33
N LEU A 196 -7.83 10.40 2.52
CA LEU A 196 -7.88 10.61 1.07
C LEU A 196 -8.40 12.01 0.70
N CYS A 197 -9.45 12.49 1.35
CA CYS A 197 -9.96 13.84 1.10
C CYS A 197 -8.95 14.95 1.42
N ARG A 198 -8.08 14.77 2.43
CA ARG A 198 -6.98 15.70 2.74
C ARG A 198 -5.90 15.73 1.67
N TRP A 199 -5.73 14.63 0.94
CA TRP A 199 -4.67 14.46 -0.03
C TRP A 199 -5.08 14.79 -1.46
N ILE A 200 -6.28 14.38 -1.88
CA ILE A 200 -6.75 14.52 -3.27
C ILE A 200 -7.97 15.44 -3.40
N GLY A 201 -8.38 16.07 -2.30
CA GLY A 201 -9.58 16.91 -2.25
C GLY A 201 -10.86 16.14 -2.02
N LYS A 202 -11.91 16.88 -1.62
CA LYS A 202 -13.21 16.32 -1.23
C LYS A 202 -14.00 15.85 -2.45
N ASP A 203 -14.02 16.65 -3.51
CA ASP A 203 -14.89 16.41 -4.66
C ASP A 203 -14.55 15.13 -5.44
N PRO A 204 -13.27 14.80 -5.73
CA PRO A 204 -12.92 13.54 -6.38
C PRO A 204 -13.33 12.32 -5.54
N VAL A 205 -13.07 12.35 -4.23
CA VAL A 205 -13.45 11.26 -3.31
C VAL A 205 -14.96 11.10 -3.25
N LYS A 206 -15.69 12.23 -3.11
CA LYS A 206 -17.16 12.24 -3.11
C LYS A 206 -17.72 11.61 -4.37
N SER A 207 -17.25 12.03 -5.53
CA SER A 207 -17.79 11.56 -6.82
C SER A 207 -17.61 10.05 -7.03
N ILE A 208 -16.55 9.45 -6.47
CA ILE A 208 -16.23 8.04 -6.65
C ILE A 208 -16.93 7.15 -5.60
N LEU A 209 -17.00 7.63 -4.36
CA LEU A 209 -17.41 6.79 -3.23
C LEU A 209 -18.83 7.07 -2.74
N PHE A 210 -19.36 8.29 -2.83
CA PHE A 210 -20.62 8.63 -2.15
C PHE A 210 -21.80 7.80 -2.64
N GLU A 211 -21.87 7.44 -3.92
CA GLU A 211 -22.95 6.57 -4.41
C GLU A 211 -22.91 5.16 -3.82
N LYS A 212 -21.73 4.72 -3.35
CA LYS A 212 -21.48 3.39 -2.76
C LYS A 212 -21.60 3.38 -1.24
N MET A 213 -21.97 4.50 -0.63
CA MET A 213 -22.11 4.67 0.82
C MET A 213 -23.58 4.65 1.23
N ARG A 214 -23.88 4.17 2.44
CA ARG A 214 -25.19 4.38 3.08
C ARG A 214 -25.38 5.85 3.48
N ASP A 215 -26.60 6.36 3.40
CA ASP A 215 -26.91 7.77 3.68
C ASP A 215 -26.46 8.24 5.07
N THR A 216 -26.56 7.38 6.09
CA THR A 216 -26.05 7.68 7.43
C THR A 216 -24.55 7.99 7.40
N MET A 217 -23.77 7.15 6.71
CA MET A 217 -22.33 7.32 6.63
C MET A 217 -21.93 8.52 5.77
N LYS A 218 -22.69 8.83 4.70
CA LYS A 218 -22.50 10.07 3.94
C LYS A 218 -22.65 11.31 4.82
N LYS A 219 -23.74 11.39 5.59
CA LYS A 219 -24.00 12.51 6.51
C LYS A 219 -22.91 12.66 7.57
N GLU A 220 -22.50 11.54 8.16
CA GLU A 220 -21.41 11.51 9.15
C GLU A 220 -20.06 11.94 8.56
N LEU A 221 -19.76 11.53 7.32
CA LEU A 221 -18.54 11.91 6.62
C LEU A 221 -18.58 13.39 6.20
N GLU A 222 -19.72 13.89 5.71
CA GLU A 222 -19.89 15.30 5.37
C GLU A 222 -19.70 16.23 6.58
N ALA A 223 -20.23 15.84 7.74
CA ALA A 223 -20.05 16.57 8.98
C ALA A 223 -18.58 16.67 9.39
N GLU A 224 -17.81 15.59 9.23
CA GLU A 224 -16.38 15.59 9.55
C GLU A 224 -15.52 16.29 8.49
N LEU A 225 -15.92 16.19 7.22
CA LEU A 225 -15.26 16.90 6.11
C LEU A 225 -15.37 18.41 6.24
N ALA A 226 -16.37 18.95 6.93
CA ALA A 226 -16.45 20.38 7.23
C ALA A 226 -15.25 20.87 8.06
N ASN A 227 -14.67 20.00 8.89
CA ASN A 227 -13.52 20.30 9.75
C ASN A 227 -12.18 20.08 9.06
N VAL A 228 -12.17 19.41 7.90
CA VAL A 228 -10.95 19.19 7.13
C VAL A 228 -10.59 20.47 6.37
N SER A 229 -9.46 21.08 6.76
CA SER A 229 -8.87 22.27 6.14
C SER A 229 -7.43 22.01 5.69
N GLY A 230 -7.03 22.63 4.58
CA GLY A 230 -5.70 22.48 3.99
C GLY A 230 -5.47 21.15 3.26
N PHE A 231 -4.37 21.09 2.52
CA PHE A 231 -3.84 19.87 1.92
C PHE A 231 -2.81 19.22 2.85
N ALA A 232 -2.82 17.90 2.92
CA ALA A 232 -1.81 17.15 3.66
C ALA A 232 -0.45 17.20 2.93
N LYS A 233 0.64 17.05 3.71
CA LYS A 233 2.02 16.99 3.22
C LYS A 233 2.70 15.74 3.75
N PRO A 234 3.58 15.07 2.97
CA PRO A 234 4.26 13.86 3.43
C PRO A 234 5.18 14.19 4.61
N THR A 235 5.23 13.30 5.59
CA THR A 235 6.13 13.42 6.76
C THR A 235 7.29 12.44 6.72
N ARG A 236 7.24 11.43 5.83
CA ARG A 236 8.26 10.41 5.64
C ARG A 236 8.57 10.24 4.16
N LYS A 237 9.84 10.05 3.86
CA LYS A 237 10.37 9.89 2.49
C LYS A 237 10.79 8.45 2.24
N ILE A 238 10.74 8.01 0.99
CA ILE A 238 11.26 6.70 0.58
C ILE A 238 12.80 6.71 0.55
N ARG A 239 13.43 5.52 0.57
CA ARG A 239 14.88 5.38 0.69
C ARG A 239 15.64 6.14 -0.41
N SER A 240 15.22 6.04 -1.67
CA SER A 240 15.86 6.78 -2.77
C SER A 240 15.78 8.30 -2.63
N GLU A 241 14.73 8.83 -2.00
CA GLU A 241 14.59 10.27 -1.79
C GLU A 241 15.53 10.75 -0.68
N GLN A 242 15.73 9.93 0.37
CA GLN A 242 16.70 10.22 1.43
C GLN A 242 18.14 10.21 0.91
N GLU A 243 18.48 9.26 0.02
CA GLU A 243 19.81 9.17 -0.60
C GLU A 243 20.13 10.40 -1.47
N LYS A 244 19.16 10.89 -2.26
CA LYS A 244 19.34 12.08 -3.10
C LYS A 244 19.61 13.36 -2.30
N GLU A 245 18.94 13.55 -1.16
CA GLU A 245 19.19 14.72 -0.32
C GLU A 245 20.58 14.69 0.32
N LEU A 246 21.05 13.51 0.74
CA LEU A 246 22.41 13.35 1.26
C LEU A 246 23.46 13.62 0.18
N GLU A 247 23.19 13.26 -1.07
CA GLU A 247 24.06 13.57 -2.21
C GLU A 247 24.08 15.08 -2.52
N GLU A 248 22.92 15.75 -2.48
CA GLU A 248 22.80 17.20 -2.70
C GLU A 248 23.49 18.02 -1.58
N GLU A 249 23.39 17.59 -0.31
CA GLU A 249 24.08 18.22 0.83
C GLU A 249 25.60 17.97 0.83
N ALA A 250 26.08 16.91 0.17
CA ALA A 250 27.49 16.54 0.11
C ALA A 250 28.29 17.29 -0.98
N VAL A 251 27.65 18.09 -1.84
CA VAL A 251 28.33 18.92 -2.84
C VAL A 251 28.80 20.23 -2.19
N PRO A 252 30.11 20.50 -2.06
CA PRO A 252 30.59 21.72 -1.43
C PRO A 252 30.34 22.93 -2.34
N GLU A 253 29.67 23.96 -1.81
CA GLU A 253 29.59 25.28 -2.43
C GLU A 253 31.00 25.85 -2.65
N THR A 254 31.49 25.79 -3.89
CA THR A 254 32.65 26.57 -4.33
C THR A 254 32.19 27.59 -5.37
N SER A 255 32.00 28.82 -4.88
CA SER A 255 31.98 30.10 -5.59
C SER A 255 31.00 30.29 -6.77
N GLY A 256 29.82 30.82 -6.43
CA GLY A 256 29.35 32.13 -6.88
C GLY A 256 29.03 32.36 -8.36
N ALA A 257 27.74 32.26 -8.71
CA ALA A 257 26.97 33.27 -9.44
C ALA A 257 25.51 32.83 -9.55
N ASN A 258 24.59 33.76 -9.25
CA ASN A 258 23.14 33.64 -9.36
C ASN A 258 22.62 32.67 -10.44
N THR A 259 21.97 31.62 -9.98
CA THR A 259 20.57 31.37 -10.28
C THR A 259 19.96 30.78 -9.02
N SER A 260 19.28 31.63 -8.25
CA SER A 260 18.20 31.18 -7.40
C SER A 260 17.13 30.59 -8.31
N GLU A 261 17.32 29.33 -8.73
CA GLU A 261 16.18 28.49 -9.04
C GLU A 261 15.51 28.27 -7.71
N GLU A 262 14.49 29.10 -7.47
CA GLU A 262 13.47 28.87 -6.47
C GLU A 262 13.23 27.37 -6.40
N ALA A 263 13.47 26.79 -5.22
CA ALA A 263 12.92 25.52 -4.82
C ALA A 263 11.48 25.52 -5.34
N VAL A 264 11.23 24.74 -6.40
CA VAL A 264 9.92 24.71 -7.05
C VAL A 264 8.98 24.34 -5.94
N ALA A 265 8.21 25.35 -5.55
CA ALA A 265 7.35 25.31 -4.41
C ALA A 265 6.52 24.04 -4.53
N ASP A 266 6.37 23.39 -3.38
CA ASP A 266 5.29 22.51 -2.99
C ASP A 266 3.94 23.07 -3.46
N ALA A 267 3.71 22.98 -4.77
CA ALA A 267 2.42 23.18 -5.38
C ALA A 267 1.63 21.94 -4.98
N PRO A 268 0.41 22.10 -4.43
CA PRO A 268 -0.50 21.00 -4.27
C PRO A 268 -0.54 20.28 -5.62
N VAL A 269 -0.24 18.97 -5.63
CA VAL A 269 -0.48 18.19 -6.84
C VAL A 269 -1.99 18.28 -7.04
N GLU A 270 -2.43 19.13 -7.96
CA GLU A 270 -3.78 19.11 -8.49
C GLU A 270 -3.91 17.78 -9.23
N ILE A 271 -4.24 16.72 -8.47
CA ILE A 271 -4.54 15.42 -9.03
C ILE A 271 -5.85 15.60 -9.78
N ASP A 272 -5.75 15.69 -11.11
CA ASP A 272 -6.88 15.75 -12.00
C ASP A 272 -7.80 14.56 -11.73
N GLU A 273 -9.09 14.84 -11.51
CA GLU A 273 -10.15 13.86 -11.34
C GLU A 273 -10.12 12.82 -12.48
N TYR A 274 -9.70 13.23 -13.67
CA TYR A 274 -9.52 12.37 -14.84
C TYR A 274 -8.49 11.26 -14.62
N ASP A 275 -7.45 11.44 -13.81
CA ASP A 275 -6.40 10.43 -13.60
C ASP A 275 -6.79 9.36 -12.57
N LEU A 276 -7.76 9.67 -11.72
CA LEU A 276 -8.28 8.76 -10.70
C LEU A 276 -9.32 7.78 -11.25
N VAL A 277 -9.99 8.11 -12.36
CA VAL A 277 -11.01 7.28 -13.01
C VAL A 277 -10.36 6.21 -13.90
N ASP A 278 -10.86 4.98 -13.86
CA ASP A 278 -10.48 3.95 -14.85
C ASP A 278 -11.12 4.25 -16.21
N PRO A 279 -10.36 4.21 -17.32
CA PRO A 279 -10.94 4.42 -18.63
C PRO A 279 -11.97 3.35 -18.97
N VAL A 280 -13.13 3.76 -19.46
CA VAL A 280 -14.23 2.88 -19.86
C VAL A 280 -14.11 2.55 -21.35
N ASP A 281 -14.13 1.26 -21.67
CA ASP A 281 -14.27 0.79 -23.06
C ASP A 281 -15.74 0.86 -23.49
N ILE A 282 -16.02 1.75 -24.44
CA ILE A 282 -17.34 1.90 -25.05
C ILE A 282 -17.43 1.21 -26.42
N LEU A 283 -16.31 0.80 -27.02
CA LEU A 283 -16.27 0.20 -28.36
C LEU A 283 -16.79 -1.23 -28.32
N THR A 284 -16.37 -2.04 -27.35
CA THR A 284 -16.86 -3.43 -27.23
C THR A 284 -18.39 -3.49 -27.04
N PRO A 285 -19.02 -2.64 -26.19
CA PRO A 285 -20.47 -2.54 -26.12
C PRO A 285 -21.13 -2.09 -27.44
N LEU A 286 -20.60 -1.06 -28.12
CA LEU A 286 -21.15 -0.55 -29.39
C LEU A 286 -21.07 -1.57 -30.53
N GLU A 287 -19.97 -2.33 -30.61
CA GLU A 287 -19.82 -3.43 -31.58
C GLU A 287 -20.85 -4.54 -31.34
N LYS A 288 -21.18 -4.82 -30.06
CA LYS A 288 -22.18 -5.84 -29.70
C LYS A 288 -23.63 -5.38 -29.89
N SER A 289 -23.91 -4.08 -29.77
CA SER A 289 -25.27 -3.55 -29.91
C SER A 289 -25.71 -3.33 -31.36
N GLY A 290 -24.83 -3.51 -32.33
CA GLY A 290 -25.11 -3.25 -33.75
C GLY A 290 -25.17 -1.75 -34.07
N PHE A 291 -24.53 -0.91 -33.25
CA PHE A 291 -24.51 0.54 -33.41
C PHE A 291 -24.17 1.00 -34.84
N TRP A 292 -23.16 0.38 -35.46
CA TRP A 292 -22.67 0.75 -36.80
C TRP A 292 -23.70 0.54 -37.91
N ASP A 293 -24.59 -0.44 -37.74
CA ASP A 293 -25.70 -0.68 -38.66
C ASP A 293 -26.89 0.23 -38.31
N GLY A 294 -27.17 0.40 -37.01
CA GLY A 294 -28.23 1.27 -36.50
C GLY A 294 -28.07 2.74 -36.94
N VAL A 295 -26.85 3.27 -36.95
CA VAL A 295 -26.58 4.65 -37.39
C VAL A 295 -26.75 4.83 -38.92
N LYS A 296 -26.59 3.75 -39.69
CA LYS A 296 -26.79 3.71 -41.16
C LYS A 296 -28.22 3.35 -41.56
N ALA A 297 -29.09 3.04 -40.60
CA ALA A 297 -30.45 2.61 -40.86
C ALA A 297 -31.27 3.70 -41.58
N THR A 298 -32.18 3.27 -42.46
CA THR A 298 -33.07 4.18 -43.20
C THR A 298 -34.20 4.72 -42.31
N LYS A 299 -34.64 3.95 -41.32
CA LYS A 299 -35.63 4.37 -40.33
C LYS A 299 -35.00 5.30 -39.30
N TRP A 300 -35.62 6.46 -39.10
CA TRP A 300 -35.13 7.47 -38.15
C TRP A 300 -35.08 6.95 -36.71
N SER A 301 -36.09 6.19 -36.26
CA SER A 301 -36.11 5.64 -34.90
C SER A 301 -34.88 4.80 -34.58
N GLU A 302 -34.44 3.97 -35.52
CA GLU A 302 -33.26 3.12 -35.38
C GLU A 302 -31.96 3.95 -35.28
N ARG A 303 -31.85 5.02 -36.10
CA ARG A 303 -30.72 5.97 -35.98
C ARG A 303 -30.72 6.71 -34.64
N ARG A 304 -31.89 7.17 -34.18
CA ARG A 304 -32.04 7.87 -32.91
C ARG A 304 -31.62 6.98 -31.75
N ASP A 305 -32.06 5.73 -31.75
CA ASP A 305 -31.80 4.79 -30.67
C ASP A 305 -30.31 4.40 -30.60
N ALA A 306 -29.65 4.23 -31.75
CA ALA A 306 -28.20 4.03 -31.82
C ALA A 306 -27.41 5.24 -31.27
N VAL A 307 -27.82 6.47 -31.61
CA VAL A 307 -27.18 7.69 -31.10
C VAL A 307 -27.45 7.90 -29.61
N ALA A 308 -28.64 7.54 -29.12
CA ALA A 308 -28.96 7.59 -27.70
C ALA A 308 -28.11 6.61 -26.88
N GLU A 309 -27.85 5.41 -27.42
CA GLU A 309 -26.96 4.42 -26.80
C GLU A 309 -25.51 4.91 -26.76
N LEU A 310 -24.99 5.47 -27.86
CA LEU A 310 -23.67 6.12 -27.87
C LEU A 310 -23.58 7.24 -26.83
N THR A 311 -24.61 8.09 -26.74
CA THR A 311 -24.65 9.20 -25.78
C THR A 311 -24.60 8.69 -24.34
N LYS A 312 -25.32 7.59 -24.05
CA LYS A 312 -25.28 6.93 -22.75
C LYS A 312 -23.89 6.36 -22.44
N LEU A 313 -23.27 5.64 -23.37
CA LEU A 313 -21.95 5.05 -23.16
C LEU A 313 -20.83 6.10 -23.07
N ALA A 314 -20.89 7.12 -23.92
CA ALA A 314 -19.91 8.22 -23.96
C ALA A 314 -20.03 9.22 -22.80
N SER A 315 -21.08 9.11 -21.97
CA SER A 315 -21.22 9.90 -20.74
C SER A 315 -20.25 9.50 -19.62
N ALA A 316 -19.47 8.42 -19.80
CA ALA A 316 -18.43 8.04 -18.87
C ALA A 316 -17.31 9.09 -18.79
N LYS A 317 -16.84 9.39 -17.57
CA LYS A 317 -15.88 10.47 -17.30
C LYS A 317 -14.54 10.31 -18.03
N LYS A 318 -14.02 9.09 -18.17
CA LYS A 318 -12.77 8.78 -18.91
C LYS A 318 -13.04 7.62 -19.86
N LEU A 319 -12.73 7.80 -21.14
CA LEU A 319 -12.90 6.77 -22.15
C LEU A 319 -11.54 6.14 -22.50
N LEU A 320 -11.53 4.85 -22.83
CA LEU A 320 -10.31 4.11 -23.15
C LEU A 320 -9.67 4.67 -24.45
N LEU A 321 -8.40 5.09 -24.40
CA LEU A 321 -7.68 5.84 -25.46
C LEU A 321 -7.62 5.16 -26.84
N VAL A 322 -7.91 3.87 -26.95
CA VAL A 322 -8.00 3.13 -28.22
C VAL A 322 -9.08 3.73 -29.17
N ILE A 323 -9.96 4.57 -28.63
CA ILE A 323 -11.00 5.31 -29.36
C ILE A 323 -10.43 6.25 -30.43
N PHE A 324 -9.26 6.86 -30.23
CA PHE A 324 -8.78 7.90 -31.17
C PHE A 324 -8.29 7.34 -32.52
N MET A 325 -7.77 6.12 -32.56
CA MET A 325 -7.26 5.53 -33.82
C MET A 325 -8.34 4.91 -34.70
N LYS A 326 -9.47 4.45 -34.14
CA LYS A 326 -10.59 3.90 -34.93
C LYS A 326 -11.50 4.97 -35.52
N PHE A 327 -11.67 6.12 -34.85
CA PHE A 327 -12.48 7.24 -35.37
C PHE A 327 -11.77 8.06 -36.46
N ALA A 328 -10.43 8.12 -36.45
CA ALA A 328 -9.66 8.83 -37.48
C ALA A 328 -9.48 8.02 -38.79
N GLY A 329 -9.95 6.76 -38.83
CA GLY A 329 -9.73 5.81 -39.93
C GLY A 329 -10.99 5.35 -40.67
N HIS A 330 -12.14 5.98 -40.45
CA HIS A 330 -13.39 5.67 -41.17
C HIS A 330 -14.10 6.90 -41.70
#